data_AF-A0A2H5VIJ2-F1
#
_entry.id   AF-A0A2H5VIJ2-F1
#
_cell.length_a   1.000
_cell.length_b   1.000
_cell.length_c   1.000
_cell.angle_alpha   90.00
_cell.angle_beta   90.00
_cell.angle_gamma   90.00
#
_symmetry.space_group_name_H-M   'P 1'
#
loop_
_entity.id
_entity.type
_entity.pdbx_description
1 polymer ?
#
loop_
_entity_poly.entity_id
_entity_poly.type
_entity_poly.pdbx_seq_one_letter_code
_entity_poly.pdbx_strand_id
1 'polypeptide(L)'
;MKLVGADVYLWSKELPDVPKQIGPFVLKFISNRGTRVVQPVVPNAEFSDWWCCRYRAEREVSHAEVHALLETLSEKHVWTQAQKLFEFNGVNAYSEPY
;
A
#
# COMPACT_ATOMS: atom_id res chain seq x y z
N MET A 1 -13.99 -10.18 -12.15
CA MET A 1 -13.06 -9.17 -11.59
C MET A 1 -13.22 -9.22 -10.09
N LYS A 2 -12.12 -9.32 -9.34
CA LYS A 2 -12.14 -9.32 -7.86
C LYS A 2 -11.33 -8.16 -7.34
N LEU A 3 -11.87 -7.41 -6.39
CA LEU A 3 -11.10 -6.39 -5.66
C LEU A 3 -10.35 -7.09 -4.53
N VAL A 4 -9.03 -6.94 -4.48
CA VAL A 4 -8.13 -7.79 -3.68
C VAL A 4 -7.09 -6.99 -2.88
N GLY A 5 -7.17 -5.66 -2.92
CA GLY A 5 -6.24 -4.80 -2.21
C GLY A 5 -6.34 -3.34 -2.60
N ALA A 6 -5.41 -2.54 -2.06
CA ALA A 6 -5.19 -1.16 -2.46
C ALA A 6 -3.70 -0.80 -2.28
N ASP A 7 -3.17 -0.03 -3.22
CA ASP A 7 -1.98 0.78 -3.00
C ASP A 7 -2.41 2.12 -2.42
N VAL A 8 -1.85 2.49 -1.28
CA VAL A 8 -2.11 3.79 -0.63
C VAL A 8 -0.83 4.60 -0.65
N TYR A 9 -0.88 5.75 -1.30
CA TYR A 9 0.24 6.68 -1.42
C TYR A 9 0.18 7.67 -0.25
N LEU A 10 1.23 7.68 0.55
CA LEU A 10 1.37 8.51 1.74
C LEU A 10 2.47 9.55 1.53
N TRP A 11 2.21 10.77 2.01
CA TRP A 11 3.24 11.78 2.15
C TRP A 11 3.88 11.70 3.54
N SER A 12 5.21 11.57 3.58
CA SER A 12 5.99 11.56 4.82
C SER A 12 7.47 11.81 4.51
N LYS A 13 8.16 12.61 5.34
CA LYS A 13 9.61 12.84 5.23
C LYS A 13 10.45 11.60 5.53
N GLU A 14 9.88 10.68 6.29
CA GLU A 14 10.52 9.44 6.72
C GLU A 14 9.68 8.25 6.26
N LEU A 15 10.27 7.04 6.32
CA LEU A 15 9.53 5.81 6.07
C LEU A 15 8.31 5.75 7.00
N PRO A 16 7.07 5.70 6.47
CA PRO A 16 5.89 5.76 7.32
C PRO A 16 5.75 4.47 8.15
N ASP A 17 5.55 4.64 9.45
CA ASP A 17 5.21 3.54 10.37
C ASP A 17 3.72 3.19 10.23
N VAL A 18 3.40 2.35 9.25
CA VAL A 18 2.03 1.92 8.96
C VAL A 18 1.74 0.54 9.58
N PRO A 19 0.49 0.26 9.99
CA PRO A 19 0.13 -1.03 10.56
C PRO A 19 0.37 -2.19 9.58
N LYS A 20 0.94 -3.30 10.05
CA LYS A 20 1.14 -4.50 9.21
C LYS A 20 -0.17 -5.14 8.75
N GLN A 21 -1.25 -4.91 9.49
CA GLN A 21 -2.58 -5.42 9.17
C GLN A 21 -3.66 -4.42 9.58
N ILE A 22 -4.64 -4.22 8.71
CA ILE A 22 -5.84 -3.40 8.94
C ILE A 22 -7.04 -4.19 8.39
N GLY A 23 -7.89 -4.69 9.28
CA GLY A 23 -8.99 -5.57 8.89
C GLY A 23 -8.51 -6.78 8.05
N PRO A 24 -9.08 -7.01 6.84
CA PRO A 24 -8.66 -8.11 5.96
C PRO A 24 -7.36 -7.83 5.19
N PHE A 25 -6.82 -6.61 5.27
CA PHE A 25 -5.66 -6.19 4.51
C PHE A 25 -4.37 -6.42 5.27
N VAL A 26 -3.40 -7.05 4.62
CA VAL A 26 -2.03 -7.23 5.10
C VAL A 26 -1.09 -6.38 4.26
N LEU A 27 -0.22 -5.61 4.93
CA LEU A 27 0.85 -4.86 4.28
C LEU A 27 1.82 -5.85 3.62
N LYS A 28 1.97 -5.77 2.30
CA LYS A 28 2.90 -6.61 1.54
C LYS A 28 4.27 -5.98 1.40
N PHE A 29 4.32 -4.68 1.13
CA PHE A 29 5.54 -3.91 1.07
C PHE A 29 5.25 -2.41 1.16
N ILE A 30 6.33 -1.65 1.39
CA ILE A 30 6.40 -0.23 1.12
C ILE A 30 7.40 -0.03 -0.02
N SER A 31 7.08 0.82 -0.98
CA SER A 31 7.98 1.20 -2.06
C SER A 31 8.13 2.72 -2.16
N ASN A 32 9.26 3.15 -2.72
CA ASN A 32 9.54 4.55 -3.02
C ASN A 32 10.01 4.64 -4.47
N ARG A 33 9.40 5.54 -5.26
CA ARG A 33 9.66 5.65 -6.71
C ARG A 33 9.60 4.30 -7.48
N GLY A 34 8.75 3.37 -7.02
CA GLY A 34 8.56 2.05 -7.64
C GLY A 34 9.53 0.96 -7.18
N THR A 35 10.52 1.29 -6.35
CA THR A 35 11.47 0.32 -5.79
C THR A 35 11.04 -0.12 -4.39
N ARG A 36 11.03 -1.43 -4.14
CA ARG A 36 10.70 -1.95 -2.82
C ARG A 36 11.72 -1.50 -1.78
N VAL A 37 11.24 -0.99 -0.65
CA VAL A 37 12.10 -0.66 0.50
C VAL A 37 12.40 -1.95 1.26
N VAL A 38 13.67 -2.27 1.41
CA VAL A 38 14.17 -3.39 2.21
C VAL A 38 14.93 -2.81 3.40
N GLN A 39 14.68 -3.34 4.60
CA GLN A 39 15.41 -2.96 5.80
C GLN A 39 16.61 -3.90 6.02
N PRO A 40 17.76 -3.41 6.50
CA PRO A 40 18.05 -2.01 6.81
C PRO A 40 18.22 -1.16 5.53
N VAL A 41 17.78 0.09 5.60
CA VAL A 41 17.97 1.07 4.52
C VAL A 41 19.45 1.43 4.41
N VAL A 42 19.99 1.48 3.19
CA VAL A 42 21.38 1.91 2.97
C VAL A 42 21.56 3.39 3.32
N PRO A 43 22.68 3.81 3.96
CA PRO A 43 22.85 5.17 4.49
C PRO A 43 22.69 6.33 3.49
N ASN A 44 22.79 6.06 2.18
CA ASN A 44 22.70 7.06 1.12
C ASN A 44 21.47 6.83 0.20
N ALA A 45 20.46 6.10 0.66
CA ALA A 45 19.23 5.94 -0.11
C ALA A 45 18.50 7.29 -0.20
N GLU A 46 18.37 7.82 -1.41
CA GLU A 46 17.53 8.99 -1.65
C GLU A 46 16.08 8.58 -1.87
N PHE A 47 15.22 8.95 -0.93
CA PHE A 47 13.78 8.75 -1.05
C PHE A 47 13.08 10.05 -1.39
N SER A 48 12.00 9.96 -2.17
CA SER A 48 11.01 11.04 -2.18
C SER A 48 10.10 10.94 -0.96
N ASP A 49 9.43 12.03 -0.62
CA ASP A 49 8.43 12.05 0.46
C ASP A 49 7.14 11.28 0.10
N TRP A 50 7.03 10.71 -1.11
CA TRP A 50 5.90 9.90 -1.55
C TRP A 50 6.19 8.40 -1.46
N TRP A 51 5.50 7.75 -0.53
CA TRP A 51 5.61 6.33 -0.25
C TRP A 51 4.39 5.58 -0.74
N CYS A 52 4.56 4.46 -1.43
CA CYS A 52 3.45 3.56 -1.77
C CYS A 52 3.41 2.40 -0.78
N CYS A 53 2.31 2.28 -0.04
CA CYS A 53 2.05 1.16 0.86
C CYS A 53 1.07 0.20 0.19
N ARG A 54 1.53 -1.00 -0.18
CA ARG A 54 0.66 -2.02 -0.79
C ARG A 54 -0.01 -2.88 0.29
N TYR A 55 -1.32 -2.79 0.34
CA TYR A 55 -2.19 -3.62 1.17
C TYR A 55 -2.92 -4.65 0.31
N ARG A 56 -2.83 -5.92 0.66
CA ARG A 56 -3.49 -7.04 -0.04
C ARG A 56 -4.34 -7.86 0.92
N ALA A 57 -5.47 -8.35 0.44
CA ALA A 57 -6.27 -9.37 1.10
C ALA A 57 -6.11 -10.72 0.40
N GLU A 58 -6.31 -11.81 1.14
CA GLU A 58 -6.32 -13.18 0.58
C GLU A 58 -7.67 -13.55 -0.06
N ARG A 59 -8.70 -12.73 0.21
CA ARG A 59 -10.04 -12.85 -0.38
C ARG A 59 -10.43 -11.59 -1.13
N GLU A 60 -11.52 -11.69 -1.87
CA GLU A 60 -12.21 -10.53 -2.38
C GLU A 60 -12.69 -9.63 -1.23
N VAL A 61 -12.47 -8.33 -1.38
CA VAL A 61 -12.91 -7.29 -0.45
C VAL A 61 -13.89 -6.34 -1.12
N SER A 62 -14.76 -5.75 -0.31
CA SER A 62 -15.70 -4.73 -0.73
C SER A 62 -15.03 -3.36 -0.86
N HIS A 63 -15.68 -2.44 -1.58
CA HIS A 63 -15.26 -1.04 -1.61
C HIS A 63 -15.33 -0.39 -0.22
N ALA A 64 -16.32 -0.75 0.61
CA ALA A 64 -16.46 -0.25 1.97
C ALA A 64 -15.24 -0.64 2.84
N GLU A 65 -14.70 -1.85 2.67
CA GLU A 65 -13.48 -2.27 3.36
C GLU A 65 -12.26 -1.43 2.92
N VAL A 66 -12.16 -1.06 1.63
CA VAL A 66 -11.11 -0.12 1.18
C VAL A 66 -11.30 1.27 1.80
N HIS A 67 -12.53 1.75 1.95
CA HIS A 67 -12.79 3.01 2.66
C HIS A 67 -12.34 2.94 4.13
N ALA A 68 -12.67 1.86 4.85
CA ALA A 68 -12.25 1.67 6.23
C ALA A 68 -10.71 1.59 6.38
N LEU A 69 -10.00 1.00 5.41
CA LEU A 69 -8.54 1.04 5.33
C LEU A 69 -8.02 2.49 5.25
N LEU A 70 -8.62 3.31 4.37
CA LEU A 70 -8.22 4.71 4.21
C LEU A 70 -8.55 5.55 5.44
N GLU A 71 -9.70 5.34 6.07
CA GLU A 71 -10.09 6.00 7.33
C GLU A 71 -9.06 5.69 8.43
N THR A 72 -8.71 4.42 8.60
CA THR A 72 -7.71 3.99 9.60
C THR A 72 -6.34 4.63 9.36
N LEU A 73 -5.86 4.65 8.10
CA LEU A 73 -4.59 5.29 7.77
C LEU A 73 -4.64 6.81 7.97
N SER A 74 -5.79 7.43 7.73
CA SER A 74 -6.00 8.88 7.86
C SER A 74 -5.90 9.37 9.31
N GLU A 75 -5.99 8.48 10.31
CA GLU A 75 -5.83 8.84 11.73
C GLU A 75 -4.42 9.36 12.05
N LYS A 76 -3.40 8.88 11.32
CA LYS A 76 -1.98 9.18 11.59
C LYS A 76 -1.16 9.57 10.37
N HIS A 77 -1.69 9.38 9.17
CA HIS A 77 -0.94 9.59 7.93
C HIS A 77 -1.70 10.49 6.97
N VAL A 78 -0.93 11.31 6.24
CA VAL A 78 -1.45 12.09 5.11
C VAL A 78 -1.37 11.21 3.86
N TRP A 79 -2.51 10.72 3.38
CA TRP A 79 -2.57 10.03 2.09
C TRP A 79 -2.90 11.01 0.96
N THR A 80 -2.38 10.75 -0.23
CA THR A 80 -2.59 11.61 -1.41
C THR A 80 -3.29 10.89 -2.55
N GLN A 81 -3.17 9.57 -2.63
CA GLN A 81 -3.80 8.75 -3.66
C GLN A 81 -4.05 7.34 -3.14
N ALA A 82 -5.12 6.70 -3.61
CA ALA A 82 -5.37 5.28 -3.42
C ALA A 82 -5.68 4.62 -4.76
N GLN A 83 -5.03 3.50 -5.06
CA GLN A 83 -5.27 2.70 -6.26
C GLN A 83 -5.77 1.32 -5.87
N LYS A 84 -7.00 0.98 -6.27
CA LYS A 84 -7.58 -0.34 -6.02
C LYS A 84 -6.84 -1.41 -6.82
N LEU A 85 -6.57 -2.55 -6.19
CA LEU A 85 -5.90 -3.69 -6.81
C LEU A 85 -6.95 -4.73 -7.21
N PHE A 86 -6.98 -5.10 -8.49
CA PHE A 86 -7.93 -6.06 -9.02
C PHE A 86 -7.24 -7.31 -9.55
N GLU A 87 -7.98 -8.41 -9.54
CA GLU A 87 -7.69 -9.62 -10.29
C GLU A 87 -8.73 -9.83 -11.39
N PHE A 88 -8.26 -10.15 -12.60
CA PHE A 88 -9.10 -10.57 -13.73
C PHE A 88 -8.75 -12.02 -14.08
N ASN A 89 -9.75 -12.91 -14.05
CA ASN A 89 -9.58 -14.34 -14.35
C ASN A 89 -8.43 -15.01 -13.57
N GLY A 90 -8.25 -14.62 -12.30
CA GLY A 90 -7.18 -15.13 -11.42
C GLY A 90 -5.80 -14.52 -11.64
N VAL A 91 -5.68 -13.55 -12.55
CA VAL A 91 -4.42 -12.85 -12.85
C VAL A 91 -4.46 -11.45 -12.24
N ASN A 92 -3.38 -11.06 -11.57
CA ASN A 92 -3.21 -9.72 -11.02
C ASN A 92 -3.22 -8.68 -12.14
N ALA A 93 -4.07 -7.65 -11.99
CA ALA A 93 -4.19 -6.54 -12.93
C ALA A 93 -3.28 -5.34 -12.57
N TYR A 94 -2.20 -5.62 -11.88
CA TYR A 94 -1.26 -4.64 -11.32
C TYR A 94 0.14 -5.24 -11.31
N SER A 95 1.17 -4.40 -11.36
CA SER A 95 2.57 -4.83 -11.36
C SER A 95 3.10 -5.01 -9.95
N GLU A 96 4.15 -5.83 -9.80
CA GLU A 96 4.99 -5.84 -8.61
C GLU A 96 6.02 -4.69 -8.65
N PRO A 97 6.53 -4.22 -7.50
CA PRO A 97 7.60 -3.23 -7.46
C PRO A 97 8.91 -3.85 -7.99
N TYR A 98 9.83 -2.99 -8.44
CA TYR A 98 11.17 -3.38 -8.83
C TYR A 98 12.04 -3.72 -7.61
#